data_AF-A0A194XMH6-F1
#
_entry.id   AF-A0A194XMH6-F1
#
_cell.length_a   1.000
_cell.length_b   1.000
_cell.length_c   1.000
_cell.angle_alpha   90.00
_cell.angle_beta   90.00
_cell.angle_gamma   90.00
#
_symmetry.space_group_name_H-M   'P 1'
#
loop_
_entity.id
_entity.type
_entity.pdbx_description
1 polymer ?
#
loop_
_entity_poly.entity_id
_entity_poly.type
_entity_poly.pdbx_seq_one_letter_code
_entity_poly.pdbx_strand_id
1 'polypeptide(L)'
;MIRASYDEMAHAGERPEDSIELLDGGYLASLGVYHDLHCLRRIRFFLYRDHFYPNMTAEQEHGEASHVEHCLESLRTSTMCTGDTGLWTFEWHPHVAKAQAKTAAQRSCVDWGALDEWTRGRAVGFNPRLKGRPVGMGL
;
A
#
# COMPACT_ATOMS: atom_id res chain seq x y z
N MET A 1 -3.35 -6.32 6.50
CA MET A 1 -4.45 -7.13 5.94
C MET A 1 -5.46 -7.41 7.03
N ILE A 2 -6.74 -7.34 6.70
CA ILE A 2 -7.89 -7.51 7.59
C ILE A 2 -8.84 -8.58 7.04
N ARG A 3 -9.75 -9.06 7.90
CA ARG A 3 -10.93 -9.81 7.48
C ARG A 3 -12.05 -8.82 7.16
N ALA A 4 -12.55 -8.85 5.93
CA ALA A 4 -13.75 -8.11 5.50
C ALA A 4 -14.96 -9.04 5.35
N SER A 5 -16.16 -8.55 5.65
CA SER A 5 -17.41 -9.24 5.38
C SER A 5 -17.79 -9.13 3.90
N TYR A 6 -18.76 -9.93 3.45
CA TYR A 6 -19.31 -9.80 2.09
C TYR A 6 -19.88 -8.39 1.86
N ASP A 7 -20.67 -7.90 2.80
CA ASP A 7 -21.29 -6.58 2.69
C ASP A 7 -20.23 -5.48 2.64
N GLU A 8 -19.19 -5.54 3.47
CA GLU A 8 -18.11 -4.54 3.43
C GLU A 8 -17.42 -4.50 2.07
N MET A 9 -17.13 -5.66 1.48
CA MET A 9 -16.54 -5.75 0.13
C MET A 9 -17.48 -5.18 -0.93
N ALA A 10 -18.77 -5.57 -0.91
CA ALA A 10 -19.75 -5.09 -1.88
C ALA A 10 -19.98 -3.58 -1.78
N HIS A 11 -20.06 -3.02 -0.58
CA HIS A 11 -20.20 -1.57 -0.37
C HIS A 11 -18.95 -0.79 -0.79
N ALA A 12 -17.77 -1.42 -0.72
CA ALA A 12 -16.53 -0.84 -1.24
C ALA A 12 -16.43 -0.89 -2.78
N GLY A 13 -17.42 -1.50 -3.46
CA GLY A 13 -17.39 -1.69 -4.91
C GLY A 13 -16.50 -2.84 -5.37
N GLU A 14 -16.00 -3.66 -4.44
CA GLU A 14 -15.26 -4.87 -4.74
C GLU A 14 -16.20 -6.01 -5.12
N ARG A 15 -15.65 -7.02 -5.81
CA ARG A 15 -16.37 -8.22 -6.24
C ARG A 15 -15.98 -9.41 -5.36
N PRO A 16 -16.78 -9.78 -4.34
CA PRO A 16 -16.40 -10.83 -3.40
C PRO A 16 -16.20 -12.19 -4.07
N GLU A 17 -16.91 -12.46 -5.17
CA GLU A 17 -16.81 -13.71 -5.94
C GLU A 17 -15.43 -13.95 -6.57
N ASP A 18 -14.69 -12.89 -6.88
CA ASP A 18 -13.34 -12.95 -7.45
C ASP A 18 -12.26 -12.66 -6.39
N SER A 19 -12.66 -12.49 -5.13
CA SER A 19 -11.78 -12.14 -4.01
C SER A 19 -11.32 -13.38 -3.24
N ILE A 20 -10.17 -13.27 -2.57
CA ILE A 20 -9.63 -14.35 -1.75
C ILE A 20 -10.46 -14.51 -0.47
N GLU A 21 -11.14 -15.65 -0.34
CA GLU A 21 -11.85 -16.01 0.89
C GLU A 21 -10.91 -16.64 1.93
N LEU A 22 -11.13 -16.31 3.19
CA LEU A 22 -10.45 -16.91 4.32
C LEU A 22 -11.14 -18.23 4.71
N LEU A 23 -10.35 -19.20 5.18
CA LEU A 23 -10.86 -20.53 5.54
C LEU A 23 -11.90 -20.48 6.67
N ASP A 24 -11.75 -19.52 7.58
CA ASP A 24 -12.62 -19.23 8.70
C ASP A 24 -13.67 -18.14 8.39
N GLY A 25 -13.90 -17.84 7.11
CA GLY A 25 -15.00 -17.00 6.62
C GLY A 25 -14.65 -15.53 6.40
N GLY A 26 -15.34 -14.88 5.45
CA GLY A 26 -15.01 -13.52 5.03
C GLY A 26 -13.78 -13.47 4.11
N TYR A 27 -13.35 -12.26 3.78
CA TYR A 27 -12.40 -12.00 2.68
C TYR A 27 -11.12 -11.35 3.17
N LEU A 28 -10.00 -11.73 2.55
CA LEU A 28 -8.72 -11.07 2.78
C LEU A 28 -8.74 -9.70 2.09
N ALA A 29 -8.61 -8.64 2.87
CA ALA A 29 -8.61 -7.27 2.36
C ALA A 29 -7.51 -6.42 3.00
N SER A 30 -7.27 -5.24 2.45
CA SER A 30 -6.44 -4.20 3.07
C SER A 30 -7.07 -2.84 2.81
N LEU A 31 -7.02 -1.94 3.80
CA LEU A 31 -7.29 -0.54 3.52
C LEU A 31 -6.18 0.01 2.61
N GLY A 32 -6.55 0.92 1.70
CA GLY A 32 -5.64 1.55 0.74
C GLY A 32 -4.40 2.16 1.40
N VAL A 33 -4.55 2.84 2.53
CA VAL A 33 -3.41 3.47 3.24
C VAL A 33 -2.34 2.46 3.69
N TYR A 34 -2.73 1.23 4.08
CA TYR A 34 -1.75 0.20 4.45
C TYR A 34 -1.11 -0.45 3.22
N HIS A 35 -1.81 -0.48 2.09
CA HIS A 35 -1.23 -0.85 0.81
C HIS A 35 -0.18 0.19 0.40
N ASP A 36 -0.51 1.48 0.46
CA ASP A 36 0.42 2.56 0.15
C ASP A 36 1.66 2.56 1.07
N LEU A 37 1.48 2.34 2.37
CA LEU A 37 2.60 2.19 3.32
C LEU A 37 3.46 0.96 3.02
N HIS A 38 2.84 -0.15 2.61
CA HIS A 38 3.57 -1.33 2.13
C HIS A 38 4.39 -0.98 0.87
N CYS A 39 3.80 -0.30 -0.10
CA CYS A 39 4.47 0.17 -1.32
C CYS A 39 5.69 1.04 -1.00
N LEU A 40 5.55 2.03 -0.11
CA LEU A 40 6.66 2.88 0.33
C LEU A 40 7.80 2.07 0.98
N ARG A 41 7.46 1.08 1.81
CA ARG A 41 8.45 0.18 2.41
C ARG A 41 9.16 -0.66 1.35
N ARG A 42 8.43 -1.21 0.38
CA ARG A 42 8.98 -2.04 -0.70
C ARG A 42 9.93 -1.24 -1.58
N ILE A 43 9.54 -0.02 -1.98
CA ILE A 43 10.41 0.91 -2.71
C ILE A 43 11.70 1.18 -1.93
N ARG A 44 11.59 1.50 -0.62
CA ARG A 44 12.78 1.69 0.23
C ARG A 44 13.67 0.46 0.23
N PHE A 45 13.11 -0.73 0.40
CA PHE A 45 13.91 -1.96 0.46
C PHE A 45 14.62 -2.24 -0.85
N PHE A 46 13.98 -1.97 -2.00
CA PHE A 46 14.59 -2.12 -3.30
C PHE A 46 15.68 -1.07 -3.61
N LEU A 47 15.51 0.17 -3.16
CA LEU A 47 16.54 1.21 -3.26
C LEU A 47 17.82 0.85 -2.50
N TYR A 48 17.68 0.14 -1.38
CA TYR A 48 18.79 -0.33 -0.55
C TYR A 48 18.89 -1.86 -0.58
N ARG A 49 18.69 -2.48 -1.75
CA ARG A 49 18.58 -3.93 -1.89
C ARG A 49 19.81 -4.69 -1.40
N ASP A 50 21.00 -4.11 -1.53
CA ASP A 50 22.24 -4.72 -1.03
C ASP A 50 22.20 -4.97 0.48
N HIS A 51 21.43 -4.16 1.22
CA HIS A 51 21.22 -4.31 2.65
C HIS A 51 20.00 -5.19 2.99
N PHE A 52 18.86 -4.96 2.33
CA PHE A 52 17.59 -5.61 2.70
C PHE A 52 17.35 -6.96 2.03
N TYR A 53 17.98 -7.20 0.88
CA TYR A 53 17.85 -8.43 0.10
C TYR A 53 19.23 -8.90 -0.38
N PRO A 54 20.16 -9.19 0.56
CA PRO A 54 21.48 -9.66 0.18
C PRO A 54 21.36 -11.00 -0.57
N ASN A 55 22.09 -11.11 -1.68
CA ASN A 55 22.15 -12.31 -2.53
C ASN A 55 20.86 -12.65 -3.29
N MET A 56 20.08 -11.65 -3.74
CA MET A 56 19.00 -11.91 -4.70
C MET A 56 19.54 -12.56 -5.97
N THR A 57 18.82 -13.55 -6.47
CA THR A 57 19.01 -14.03 -7.85
C THR A 57 18.48 -12.98 -8.84
N ALA A 58 18.91 -13.05 -10.10
CA ALA A 58 18.38 -12.17 -11.15
C ALA A 58 16.85 -12.28 -11.31
N GLU A 59 16.28 -13.47 -11.08
CA GLU A 59 14.83 -13.70 -11.11
C GLU A 59 14.13 -12.99 -9.95
N GLN A 60 14.67 -13.10 -8.73
CA GLN A 60 14.13 -12.40 -7.56
C GLN A 60 14.21 -10.88 -7.74
N GLU A 61 15.34 -10.39 -8.24
CA GLU A 61 15.52 -8.97 -8.53
C GLU A 61 14.51 -8.46 -9.57
N HIS A 62 14.27 -9.22 -10.63
CA HIS A 62 13.26 -8.89 -11.63
C HIS A 62 11.85 -8.86 -11.04
N GLY A 63 11.49 -9.87 -10.23
CA GLY A 63 10.21 -9.91 -9.53
C GLY A 63 10.01 -8.73 -8.59
N GLU A 64 11.04 -8.36 -7.83
CA GLU A 64 11.03 -7.19 -6.95
C GLU A 64 10.92 -5.87 -7.72
N ALA A 65 11.61 -5.75 -8.86
CA ALA A 65 11.51 -4.59 -9.73
C ALA A 65 10.09 -4.41 -10.27
N SER A 66 9.48 -5.48 -10.79
CA SER A 66 8.09 -5.45 -11.27
C SER A 66 7.11 -5.08 -10.14
N HIS A 67 7.33 -5.61 -8.94
CA HIS A 67 6.53 -5.25 -7.77
C HIS A 67 6.68 -3.76 -7.42
N VAL A 68 7.88 -3.20 -7.51
CA VAL A 68 8.13 -1.76 -7.28
C VAL A 68 7.46 -0.90 -8.35
N GLU A 69 7.44 -1.32 -9.62
CA GLU A 69 6.71 -0.61 -10.67
C GLU A 69 5.21 -0.55 -10.37
N HIS A 70 4.61 -1.67 -9.97
CA HIS A 70 3.23 -1.70 -9.48
C HIS A 70 3.02 -0.75 -8.29
N CYS A 71 3.93 -0.77 -7.31
CA CYS A 71 3.87 0.11 -6.14
C CYS A 71 3.86 1.59 -6.53
N LEU A 72 4.71 1.99 -7.47
CA LEU A 72 4.78 3.37 -7.95
C LEU A 72 3.47 3.78 -8.62
N GLU A 73 2.87 2.91 -9.42
CA GLU A 73 1.60 3.19 -10.09
C GLU A 73 0.41 3.26 -9.12
N SER A 74 0.37 2.36 -8.12
CA SER A 74 -0.63 2.43 -7.05
C SER A 74 -0.51 3.72 -6.24
N LEU A 75 0.71 4.11 -5.84
CA LEU A 75 0.96 5.35 -5.12
C LEU A 75 0.61 6.59 -5.96
N ARG A 76 0.93 6.58 -7.25
CA ARG A 76 0.55 7.66 -8.18
C ARG A 76 -0.97 7.82 -8.22
N THR A 77 -1.69 6.70 -8.39
CA THR A 77 -3.16 6.71 -8.44
C THR A 77 -3.76 7.18 -7.12
N SER A 78 -3.33 6.62 -5.98
CA SER A 78 -3.79 7.03 -4.64
C SER A 78 -3.53 8.52 -4.37
N THR A 79 -2.35 9.02 -4.73
CA THR A 79 -1.99 10.44 -4.59
C THR A 79 -2.89 11.35 -5.43
N MET A 80 -3.20 10.94 -6.66
CA MET A 80 -4.10 11.72 -7.53
C MET A 80 -5.56 11.68 -7.06
N CYS A 81 -6.01 10.55 -6.51
CA CYS A 81 -7.34 10.41 -5.96
C CYS A 81 -7.54 11.22 -4.68
N THR A 82 -6.51 11.32 -3.83
CA THR A 82 -6.56 12.07 -2.57
C THR A 82 -6.28 13.57 -2.76
N GLY A 83 -5.39 13.93 -3.69
CA GLY A 83 -5.16 15.30 -4.16
C GLY A 83 -4.78 16.29 -3.05
N ASP A 84 -3.52 16.33 -2.61
CA ASP A 84 -3.05 17.34 -1.65
C ASP A 84 -3.15 18.75 -2.26
N THR A 85 -4.02 19.58 -1.69
CA THR A 85 -4.21 20.98 -2.11
C THR A 85 -3.30 21.96 -1.37
N GLY A 86 -2.46 21.47 -0.46
CA GLY A 86 -1.50 22.26 0.28
C GLY A 86 -0.41 22.83 -0.64
N LEU A 87 -0.33 24.16 -0.73
CA LEU A 87 0.65 24.81 -1.58
C LEU A 87 2.09 24.52 -1.15
N TRP A 88 2.91 24.19 -2.14
CA TRP A 88 4.36 24.22 -2.06
C TRP A 88 4.87 25.49 -2.72
N THR A 89 5.85 26.12 -2.09
CA THR A 89 6.55 27.29 -2.61
C THR A 89 8.06 27.04 -2.54
N PHE A 90 8.87 28.04 -2.84
CA PHE A 90 10.32 27.90 -2.90
C PHE A 90 11.01 29.01 -2.12
N GLU A 91 12.17 28.70 -1.54
CA GLU A 91 13.07 29.68 -0.93
C GLU A 91 14.53 29.51 -1.33
N TRP A 92 15.28 30.59 -1.16
CA TRP A 92 16.73 30.62 -1.38
C TRP A 92 17.46 30.37 -0.06
N HIS A 93 18.44 29.47 -0.07
CA HIS A 93 19.37 29.28 1.03
C HIS A 93 20.78 29.74 0.64
N PRO A 94 21.54 30.39 1.54
CA PRO A 94 22.83 31.02 1.22
C PRO A 94 23.90 30.11 0.60
N HIS A 95 23.78 28.80 0.79
CA HIS A 95 24.78 27.81 0.36
C HIS A 95 24.25 26.80 -0.65
N VAL A 96 23.06 27.02 -1.22
CA VAL A 96 22.44 26.11 -2.18
C VAL A 96 22.15 26.85 -3.48
N ALA A 97 22.74 26.37 -4.57
CA ALA A 97 22.63 27.00 -5.89
C ALA A 97 21.21 26.93 -6.50
N LYS A 98 20.34 26.08 -5.96
CA LYS A 98 18.96 25.88 -6.43
C LYS A 98 17.97 26.22 -5.33
N ALA A 99 16.90 26.94 -5.67
CA ALA A 99 15.79 27.18 -4.77
C ALA A 99 15.25 25.83 -4.23
N GLN A 100 14.96 25.80 -2.93
CA GLN A 100 14.48 24.59 -2.25
C GLN A 100 12.97 24.69 -2.06
N ALA A 101 12.28 23.56 -2.22
CA ALA A 101 10.84 23.48 -1.97
C ALA A 101 10.57 23.61 -0.47
N LYS A 102 9.53 24.38 -0.12
CA LYS A 102 9.05 24.52 1.24
C LYS A 102 7.53 24.61 1.27
N THR A 103 6.93 24.27 2.40
CA THR A 103 5.49 24.43 2.61
C THR A 103 5.22 24.72 4.08
N ALA A 104 4.25 25.60 4.33
CA ALA A 104 3.60 25.76 5.64
C ALA A 104 2.09 25.50 5.51
N ALA A 105 1.68 24.85 4.41
CA ALA A 105 0.27 24.60 4.15
C ALA A 105 -0.30 23.63 5.19
N GLN A 106 -1.47 23.98 5.71
CA GLN A 106 -2.20 23.14 6.63
C GLN A 106 -2.81 21.96 5.88
N ARG A 107 -2.84 20.80 6.55
CA ARG A 107 -3.42 19.55 6.02
C ARG A 107 -4.36 19.00 7.07
N SER A 108 -5.48 18.44 6.62
CA SER A 108 -6.40 17.71 7.49
C SER A 108 -5.99 16.24 7.49
N CYS A 109 -5.80 15.69 8.69
CA CYS A 109 -5.48 14.28 8.86
C CYS A 109 -6.73 13.52 9.31
N VAL A 110 -6.80 12.24 8.93
CA VAL A 110 -7.66 11.28 9.62
C VAL A 110 -7.18 11.08 11.05
N ASP A 111 -8.08 10.65 11.95
CA ASP A 111 -7.64 10.14 13.25
C ASP A 111 -6.90 8.81 13.02
N TRP A 112 -5.57 8.90 13.01
CA TRP A 112 -4.71 7.75 12.77
C TRP A 112 -4.85 6.69 13.87
N GLY A 113 -5.02 7.11 15.12
CA GLY A 113 -5.14 6.20 16.25
C GLY A 113 -6.38 5.32 16.10
N ALA A 114 -7.53 5.96 15.83
CA ALA A 114 -8.79 5.25 15.61
C ALA A 114 -8.73 4.32 14.39
N LEU A 115 -8.14 4.77 13.28
CA LEU A 115 -8.00 3.97 12.06
C LEU A 115 -7.10 2.75 12.26
N ASP A 116 -5.95 2.93 12.93
CA ASP A 116 -4.98 1.87 13.17
C ASP A 116 -5.50 0.87 14.20
N GLU A 117 -6.18 1.33 15.25
CA GLU A 117 -6.84 0.46 16.22
C GLU A 117 -7.92 -0.40 15.56
N TRP A 118 -8.82 0.20 14.76
CA TRP A 118 -9.84 -0.53 14.02
C TRP A 118 -9.22 -1.57 13.09
N THR A 119 -8.14 -1.22 12.39
CA THR A 119 -7.46 -2.13 11.46
C THR A 119 -6.80 -3.29 12.21
N ARG A 120 -6.10 -3.01 13.31
CA ARG A 120 -5.41 -4.04 14.11
C ARG A 120 -6.38 -5.00 14.76
N GLY A 121 -7.51 -4.51 15.27
CA GLY A 121 -8.57 -5.35 15.85
C GLY A 121 -9.14 -6.39 14.88
N ARG A 122 -8.91 -6.21 13.58
CA ARG A 122 -9.40 -7.08 12.50
C ARG A 122 -8.30 -7.80 11.73
N ALA A 123 -7.05 -7.68 12.18
CA ALA A 123 -5.91 -8.22 11.47
C ALA A 123 -5.97 -9.76 11.43
N VAL A 124 -5.65 -10.33 10.27
CA VAL A 124 -5.66 -11.80 10.05
C VAL A 124 -4.27 -12.44 10.19
N GLY A 125 -3.31 -11.68 10.70
CA GLY A 125 -1.91 -12.09 10.83
C GLY A 125 -1.14 -12.10 9.50
N PHE A 126 0.13 -12.52 9.55
CA PHE A 126 1.00 -12.59 8.38
C PHE A 126 0.78 -13.83 7.52
N ASN A 127 0.25 -14.90 8.11
CA ASN A 127 0.01 -16.19 7.44
C ASN A 127 -1.47 -16.60 7.60
N PRO A 128 -2.41 -15.85 7.02
CA PRO A 128 -3.82 -16.20 7.09
C PRO A 128 -4.11 -17.53 6.36
N ARG A 129 -5.06 -18.31 6.87
CA ARG A 129 -5.52 -19.53 6.18
C ARG A 129 -6.50 -19.14 5.07
N LEU A 130 -6.10 -19.36 3.83
CA LEU A 130 -6.90 -19.02 2.65
C LEU A 130 -7.69 -20.25 2.18
N LYS A 131 -8.89 -20.06 1.65
CA LYS A 131 -9.54 -21.10 0.86
C LYS A 131 -8.77 -21.27 -0.45
N GLY A 132 -8.61 -22.53 -0.87
CA GLY A 132 -7.91 -22.85 -2.11
C GLY A 132 -8.58 -22.21 -3.32
N ARG A 133 -7.78 -21.96 -4.37
CA ARG A 133 -8.29 -21.42 -5.63
C ARG A 133 -9.43 -22.32 -6.14
N PRO A 134 -10.60 -21.77 -6.54
CA PRO A 134 -11.65 -22.56 -7.15
C PRO A 134 -11.10 -23.35 -8.35
N VAL A 135 -11.40 -24.64 -8.42
CA VAL A 135 -11.00 -25.48 -9.55
C VAL A 135 -11.66 -24.94 -10.81
N GLY A 136 -10.87 -24.40 -11.75
CA GLY A 136 -11.37 -23.89 -13.03
C GLY A 136 -10.97 -22.45 -13.40
N MET A 137 -10.41 -21.66 -12.48
CA MET A 137 -9.76 -20.40 -12.85
C MET A 137 -8.37 -20.71 -13.45
N GLY A 138 -8.27 -20.70 -14.78
CA GLY A 138 -7.00 -20.81 -15.51
C GLY A 138 -6.02 -19.66 -15.20
N LEU A 139 -4.76 -19.85 -15.58
CA LEU A 139 -3.75 -18.77 -15.64
C LEU A 139 -4.13 -17.72 -16.67
#